data_AF-A0A2D9C934-F1
#
_entry.id   AF-A0A2D9C934-F1
#
_cell.length_a   1.000
_cell.length_b   1.000
_cell.length_c   1.000
_cell.angle_alpha   90.00
_cell.angle_beta   90.00
_cell.angle_gamma   90.00
#
_symmetry.space_group_name_H-M   'P 1'
#
loop_
_entity.id
_entity.type
_entity.pdbx_description
1 polymer ?
#
loop_
_entity_poly.entity_id
_entity_poly.type
_entity_poly.pdbx_seq_one_letter_code
_entity_poly.pdbx_strand_id
1 'polypeptide(L)'
;MTLFYQTNTWTSQPQITEETKKIWEHIVQKKNWRIVQLPNGFYQTEYLDPKKEDSWIDVTRRETMEGAESAIDASINHYEKKLAHIRGPQVVKTFK
;
A
#
# COMPACT_ATOMS: atom_id res chain seq x y z
N MET A 1 5.76 13.95 47.29
CA MET A 1 4.79 13.31 46.39
C MET A 1 5.51 12.93 45.11
N THR A 2 5.95 11.69 44.96
CA THR A 2 6.57 11.20 43.71
C THR A 2 5.48 10.59 42.84
N LEU A 3 5.23 11.19 41.68
CA LEU A 3 4.28 10.68 40.68
C LEU A 3 4.97 9.55 39.88
N PHE A 4 4.48 8.33 40.03
CA PHE A 4 4.87 7.20 39.19
C PHE A 4 3.97 7.18 37.95
N TYR A 5 4.52 7.51 36.79
CA TYR A 5 3.81 7.34 35.52
C TYR A 5 3.95 5.88 35.08
N GLN A 6 2.85 5.12 35.17
CA GLN A 6 2.79 3.76 34.65
C GLN A 6 2.40 3.83 33.17
N THR A 7 3.34 3.60 32.27
CA THR A 7 3.06 3.52 30.83
C THR A 7 2.61 2.11 30.50
N ASN A 8 1.32 1.92 30.22
CA ASN A 8 0.82 0.66 29.66
C ASN A 8 1.16 0.62 28.17
N THR A 9 2.28 0.01 27.81
CA THR A 9 2.59 -0.28 26.40
C THR A 9 1.80 -1.51 25.97
N TRP A 10 0.66 -1.26 25.30
CA TRP A 10 -0.11 -2.32 24.66
C TRP A 10 0.65 -2.79 23.40
N THR A 11 1.49 -3.83 23.53
CA THR A 11 2.12 -4.50 22.39
C THR A 11 1.20 -5.58 21.84
N SER A 12 0.09 -5.17 21.23
CA SER A 12 -0.69 -6.05 20.37
C SER A 12 -0.55 -5.56 18.95
N GLN A 13 0.58 -5.87 18.32
CA GLN A 13 0.66 -5.71 16.88
C GLN A 13 -0.29 -6.74 16.27
N PRO A 14 -1.43 -6.33 15.67
CA PRO A 14 -2.38 -7.28 15.13
C PRO A 14 -1.67 -8.11 14.05
N GLN A 15 -1.82 -9.43 14.14
CA GLN A 15 -1.30 -10.33 13.11
C GLN A 15 -2.00 -10.01 11.79
N ILE A 16 -1.21 -9.84 10.73
CA ILE A 16 -1.75 -9.49 9.41
C ILE A 16 -2.55 -10.68 8.90
N THR A 17 -3.82 -10.45 8.56
CA THR A 17 -4.70 -11.50 8.03
C THR A 17 -4.29 -11.89 6.61
N GLU A 18 -4.55 -13.14 6.22
CA GLU A 18 -4.26 -13.61 4.86
C GLU A 18 -4.98 -12.81 3.78
N GLU A 19 -6.20 -12.34 4.05
CA GLU A 19 -6.94 -11.46 3.15
C GLU A 19 -6.19 -10.15 2.88
N THR A 20 -5.63 -9.55 3.92
CA THR A 20 -4.87 -8.31 3.81
C THR A 20 -3.62 -8.52 2.97
N LYS A 21 -2.94 -9.66 3.15
CA LYS A 21 -1.78 -10.03 2.34
C LYS A 21 -2.14 -10.19 0.85
N LYS A 22 -3.26 -10.84 0.53
CA LYS A 22 -3.76 -10.98 -0.85
C LYS A 22 -4.05 -9.62 -1.48
N ILE A 23 -4.65 -8.70 -0.72
CA ILE A 23 -4.90 -7.33 -1.18
C ILE A 23 -3.57 -6.64 -1.51
N TRP A 24 -2.57 -6.71 -0.64
CA TRP A 24 -1.26 -6.09 -0.91
C TRP A 24 -0.56 -6.70 -2.11
N GLU A 25 -0.59 -8.03 -2.27
CA GLU A 25 -0.03 -8.70 -3.45
C GLU A 25 -0.74 -8.30 -4.75
N HIS A 26 -2.05 -8.03 -4.70
CA HIS A 26 -2.81 -7.52 -5.83
C HIS A 26 -2.43 -6.07 -6.16
N ILE A 27 -2.38 -5.19 -5.16
CA ILE A 27 -2.10 -3.76 -5.34
C ILE A 27 -0.67 -3.50 -5.84
N VAL A 28 0.30 -4.34 -5.47
CA VAL A 28 1.69 -4.20 -5.94
C VAL A 28 1.82 -4.35 -7.47
N GLN A 29 0.87 -5.01 -8.13
CA GLN A 29 0.93 -5.19 -9.57
C GLN A 29 0.40 -3.93 -10.29
N LYS A 30 1.30 -3.17 -10.92
CA LYS A 30 0.96 -1.92 -11.66
C LYS A 30 -0.15 -2.11 -12.71
N LYS A 31 -0.29 -3.31 -13.30
CA LYS A 31 -1.38 -3.63 -14.25
C LYS A 31 -2.80 -3.54 -13.66
N ASN A 32 -2.93 -3.61 -12.34
CA ASN A 32 -4.22 -3.50 -11.65
C ASN A 32 -4.59 -2.05 -11.33
N TRP A 33 -3.77 -1.10 -11.79
CA TRP A 33 -4.00 0.33 -11.62
C TRP A 33 -4.43 0.97 -12.93
N ARG A 34 -5.24 2.01 -12.83
CA ARG A 34 -5.55 2.91 -13.93
C ARG A 34 -5.59 4.35 -13.46
N ILE A 35 -5.45 5.26 -14.41
CA ILE A 35 -5.61 6.69 -14.19
C ILE A 35 -6.84 7.12 -14.98
N VAL A 36 -7.82 7.72 -14.30
CA VAL A 36 -9.05 8.23 -14.88
C VAL A 36 -8.98 9.76 -14.86
N GLN A 37 -9.20 10.38 -16.01
CA GLN A 37 -9.36 11.83 -16.07
C GLN A 37 -10.81 12.20 -15.71
N LEU A 38 -10.97 13.03 -14.69
CA LEU A 38 -12.26 13.52 -14.24
C LEU A 38 -12.69 14.75 -15.07
N PRO A 39 -14.01 15.04 -15.16
CA PRO A 39 -14.52 16.21 -15.90
C PRO A 39 -14.01 17.56 -15.39
N ASN A 40 -13.52 17.61 -14.15
CA ASN A 40 -12.93 18.80 -13.53
C ASN A 40 -11.44 19.00 -13.89
N GLY A 41 -10.86 18.14 -14.75
CA GLY A 41 -9.46 18.23 -15.19
C GLY A 41 -8.45 17.53 -14.28
N PHE A 42 -8.88 16.97 -13.15
CA PHE A 42 -7.99 16.19 -12.26
C PHE A 42 -7.86 14.74 -12.74
N TYR A 43 -6.73 14.13 -12.40
CA TYR A 43 -6.45 12.72 -12.62
C TYR A 43 -6.67 11.94 -11.33
N GLN A 44 -7.58 10.97 -11.37
CA GLN A 44 -7.86 10.04 -10.28
C GLN A 44 -7.10 8.74 -10.51
N THR A 45 -6.38 8.28 -9.49
CA THR A 45 -5.72 6.97 -9.47
C THR A 45 -6.65 5.95 -8.86
N GLU A 46 -6.86 4.83 -9.55
CA GLU A 46 -7.76 3.77 -9.12
C GLU A 46 -7.07 2.42 -9.22
N TYR A 47 -7.39 1.50 -8.30
CA TYR A 47 -6.99 0.10 -8.39
C TYR A 47 -8.21 -0.81 -8.50
N LEU A 48 -8.04 -1.95 -9.16
CA LEU A 48 -9.08 -2.96 -9.29
C LEU A 48 -9.29 -3.70 -7.95
N ASP A 49 -10.54 -3.88 -7.54
CA ASP A 49 -10.89 -4.64 -6.35
C ASP A 49 -10.59 -6.13 -6.58
N PRO A 50 -9.76 -6.78 -5.74
CA PRO A 50 -9.49 -8.21 -5.87
C PRO A 50 -10.72 -9.10 -5.58
N LYS A 51 -11.78 -8.59 -4.96
CA LYS A 51 -12.99 -9.36 -4.61
C LYS A 51 -14.11 -9.24 -5.64
N LYS A 52 -14.13 -8.18 -6.45
CA LYS A 52 -15.18 -7.90 -7.43
C LYS A 52 -14.56 -7.53 -8.76
N GLU A 53 -14.74 -8.39 -9.76
CA GLU A 53 -14.40 -8.03 -11.13
C GLU A 53 -15.19 -6.77 -11.53
N ASP A 54 -14.48 -5.83 -12.15
CA ASP A 54 -14.98 -4.54 -12.63
C ASP A 54 -15.31 -3.46 -11.59
N SER A 55 -14.95 -3.68 -10.31
CA SER A 55 -15.02 -2.62 -9.29
C SER A 55 -13.67 -1.93 -9.15
N TRP A 56 -13.64 -0.62 -9.40
CA TRP A 56 -12.43 0.19 -9.27
C TRP A 56 -12.53 1.13 -8.08
N ILE A 57 -11.50 1.13 -7.23
CA ILE A 57 -11.47 1.87 -5.98
C ILE A 57 -10.54 3.07 -6.13
N ASP A 58 -11.02 4.26 -5.77
CA ASP A 58 -10.26 5.50 -5.84
C ASP A 58 -9.27 5.64 -4.69
N VAL A 59 -8.07 6.15 -4.99
CA VAL A 59 -6.98 6.29 -4.00
C VAL A 59 -6.58 7.74 -3.82
N THR A 60 -6.10 8.37 -4.89
CA THR A 60 -5.65 9.77 -4.86
C THR A 60 -6.08 10.53 -6.10
N ARG A 61 -6.21 11.85 -5.96
CA ARG A 61 -6.46 12.79 -7.06
C ARG A 61 -5.28 13.74 -7.21
N ARG A 62 -4.82 13.97 -8.45
CA ARG A 62 -3.66 14.80 -8.80
C ARG A 62 -4.00 15.70 -9.98
N GLU A 63 -3.30 16.82 -10.09
CA GLU A 63 -3.50 17.79 -11.17
C GLU A 63 -2.81 17.36 -12.47
N THR A 64 -1.73 16.57 -12.37
CA THR A 64 -0.92 16.15 -13.51
C THR A 64 -0.91 14.62 -13.65
N MET A 65 -0.77 14.15 -14.91
CA MET A 65 -0.65 12.72 -15.21
C MET A 65 0.63 12.13 -14.59
N GLU A 66 1.75 12.83 -14.68
CA GLU A 66 3.03 12.42 -14.07
C GLU A 66 2.91 12.31 -12.54
N GLY A 67 2.19 13.25 -11.90
CA GLY A 67 1.94 13.20 -10.46
C GLY A 67 1.07 12.02 -10.06
N ALA A 68 0.11 11.63 -10.90
CA ALA A 68 -0.71 10.43 -10.70
C ALA A 68 0.12 9.15 -10.86
N GLU A 69 1.00 9.06 -11.86
CA GLU A 69 1.88 7.91 -12.04
C GLU A 69 2.87 7.77 -10.88
N SER A 70 3.50 8.87 -10.46
CA SER A 70 4.40 8.89 -9.30
C SER A 70 3.70 8.45 -8.01
N ALA A 71 2.42 8.83 -7.84
CA ALA A 71 1.62 8.39 -6.69
C ALA A 71 1.31 6.88 -6.72
N ILE A 72 1.09 6.31 -7.91
CA ILE A 72 0.92 4.85 -8.08
C ILE A 72 2.22 4.14 -7.72
N ASP A 73 3.36 4.56 -8.27
CA ASP A 73 4.66 3.94 -8.02
C ASP A 73 5.05 4.03 -6.53
N ALA A 74 4.77 5.15 -5.87
CA ALA A 74 4.96 5.32 -4.44
C ALA A 74 4.06 4.38 -3.61
N SER A 75 2.81 4.19 -4.04
CA SER A 75 1.86 3.27 -3.40
C SER A 75 2.31 1.81 -3.52
N ILE A 76 2.75 1.41 -4.72
CA ILE A 76 3.31 0.07 -4.98
C ILE A 76 4.51 -0.19 -4.07
N ASN A 77 5.48 0.73 -4.05
CA ASN A 77 6.68 0.61 -3.21
C ASN A 77 6.34 0.48 -1.70
N HIS A 78 5.33 1.21 -1.22
CA HIS A 78 4.86 1.10 0.16
C HIS A 78 4.34 -0.31 0.48
N TYR A 79 3.52 -0.89 -0.40
CA TYR A 79 2.99 -2.24 -0.19
C TYR A 79 4.05 -3.33 -0.42
N GLU A 80 5.00 -3.13 -1.34
CA GLU A 80 6.15 -4.03 -1.51
C GLU A 80 6.99 -4.10 -0.24
N LYS A 81 7.29 -2.96 0.39
CA LYS A 81 8.01 -2.91 1.67
C LYS A 81 7.26 -3.65 2.78
N LYS A 82 5.93 -3.53 2.84
CA LYS A 82 5.10 -4.28 3.79
C LYS A 82 5.16 -5.79 3.55
N LEU A 83 5.09 -6.22 2.28
CA LEU A 83 5.23 -7.64 1.93
C LEU A 83 6.64 -8.16 2.22
N ALA A 84 7.69 -7.36 1.97
CA ALA A 84 9.06 -7.71 2.33
C ALA A 84 9.22 -7.87 3.84
N HIS A 85 8.61 -6.98 4.63
CA HIS A 85 8.61 -7.10 6.09
C HIS A 85 7.93 -8.40 6.57
N ILE A 86 6.83 -8.82 5.93
CA ILE A 86 6.17 -10.11 6.23
C ILE A 86 7.07 -11.29 5.86
N ARG A 87 7.78 -11.23 4.72
CA ARG A 87 8.66 -12.32 4.25
C ARG A 87 9.90 -12.50 5.12
N GLY A 88 10.25 -11.49 5.92
CA GLY A 88 11.40 -11.52 6.81
C GLY A 88 12.72 -11.16 6.10
N PRO A 89 13.87 -11.39 6.76
CA PRO A 89 15.18 -11.02 6.21
C PRO A 89 15.50 -11.80 4.95
N GLN A 90 15.95 -11.11 3.91
CA GLN A 90 16.37 -11.69 2.63
C GLN A 90 17.89 -11.65 2.50
N VAL A 91 18.49 -12.77 2.08
CA VAL A 91 19.92 -12.80 1.73
C VAL A 91 20.10 -12.09 0.39
N VAL A 92 20.72 -10.90 0.42
CA VAL A 92 20.95 -10.06 -0.77
C VAL A 92 22.28 -10.39 -1.44
N LYS A 93 23.29 -10.81 -0.68
CA LYS A 93 24.63 -11.09 -1.19
C LYS A 93 25.36 -12.06 -0.27
N THR A 94 26.04 -13.04 -0.86
CA THR A 94 26.99 -13.92 -0.17
C THR A 94 28.38 -13.68 -0.75
N PHE A 95 29.40 -13.59 0.11
CA PHE A 95 30.80 -13.53 -0.30
C PHE A 95 31.44 -14.92 -0.09
N LYS A 96 32.36 -15.31 -0.99
CA LYS A 96 33.17 -16.53 -0.87
C LYS A 96 34.52 -16.19 -0.25
#